data_AF-U6RLE1-F1
#
_entry.id   AF-U6RLE1-F1
#
_cell.length_a   1.000
_cell.length_b   1.000
_cell.length_c   1.000
_cell.angle_alpha   90.00
_cell.angle_beta   90.00
_cell.angle_gamma   90.00
#
_symmetry.space_group_name_H-M   'P 1'
#
loop_
_entity.id
_entity.type
_entity.pdbx_description
1 polymer ?
#
loop_
_entity_poly.entity_id
_entity_poly.type
_entity_poly.pdbx_seq_one_letter_code
_entity_poly.pdbx_strand_id
1 'polypeptide(L)'
;MANNLLLIPDNGPMNSYLWLFILLIILFVIIFYLLYRLHHLKKIVARNRDYRHFLSDILDNLPFPIMVKDIQNEFRYAYWNKESEVQSGIKREKAIGHNDYDIYGEERGRHYRNIDEELVRIGKPYRSEERYSTTDGVIHDTIVMKSILSWEALGKWLLVARWDVSQLKKYEREITAAKEELEEAIKSRALH
;
A
#
# COMPACT_ATOMS: atom_id res chain seq x y z
N MET A 1 -5.59 92.53 -18.18
CA MET A 1 -5.51 91.53 -17.09
C MET A 1 -5.91 90.20 -17.70
N ALA A 2 -5.02 89.21 -17.65
CA ALA A 2 -5.11 87.98 -18.45
C ALA A 2 -6.14 86.99 -17.87
N ASN A 3 -7.09 86.57 -18.69
CA ASN A 3 -7.96 85.42 -18.44
C ASN A 3 -7.19 84.15 -18.79
N ASN A 4 -6.72 83.40 -17.79
CA ASN A 4 -6.18 82.07 -17.98
C ASN A 4 -7.33 81.06 -17.96
N LEU A 5 -7.85 80.79 -19.16
CA LEU A 5 -8.74 79.66 -19.44
C LEU A 5 -7.90 78.37 -19.36
N LEU A 6 -7.86 77.75 -18.18
CA LEU A 6 -7.31 76.40 -18.01
C LEU A 6 -8.19 75.42 -18.77
N LEU A 7 -7.75 75.07 -19.98
CA LEU A 7 -8.27 73.97 -20.80
C LEU A 7 -8.14 72.66 -20.00
N ILE A 8 -9.23 72.23 -19.37
CA ILE A 8 -9.38 70.85 -18.92
C ILE A 8 -9.47 70.01 -20.20
N PRO A 9 -8.56 69.05 -20.46
CA PRO A 9 -8.68 68.22 -21.65
C PRO A 9 -9.96 67.39 -21.50
N ASP A 10 -10.90 67.62 -22.43
CA ASP A 10 -12.12 66.84 -22.56
C ASP A 10 -11.76 65.44 -23.04
N ASN A 11 -11.39 64.60 -22.08
CA ASN A 11 -11.11 63.19 -22.29
C ASN A 11 -12.44 62.49 -22.55
N GLY A 12 -12.89 62.51 -23.81
CA GLY A 12 -14.15 61.93 -24.25
C GLY A 12 -14.31 60.43 -23.88
N PRO A 13 -15.43 59.79 -24.28
CA PRO A 13 -15.84 58.45 -23.83
C PRO A 13 -14.80 57.33 -24.10
N MET A 14 -13.77 57.60 -24.88
CA MET A 14 -12.60 56.75 -25.14
C MET A 14 -11.91 56.24 -23.85
N ASN A 15 -11.77 57.08 -22.81
CA ASN A 15 -11.13 56.66 -21.55
C ASN A 15 -12.02 55.70 -20.72
N SER A 16 -13.34 55.75 -20.91
CA SER A 16 -14.28 54.88 -20.21
C SER A 16 -14.22 53.42 -20.68
N TYR A 17 -13.83 53.18 -21.94
CA TYR A 17 -13.70 51.83 -22.49
C TYR A 17 -12.36 51.16 -22.18
N LEU A 18 -11.32 51.93 -21.87
CA LEU A 18 -9.95 51.44 -21.63
C LEU A 18 -9.88 50.49 -20.42
N TRP A 19 -10.63 50.79 -19.35
CA TRP A 19 -10.73 49.94 -18.17
C TRP A 19 -11.41 48.59 -18.45
N LEU A 20 -12.39 48.54 -19.37
CA LEU A 20 -13.04 47.29 -19.76
C LEU A 20 -12.06 46.35 -20.49
N PHE A 21 -11.19 46.91 -21.34
CA PHE A 21 -10.13 46.12 -21.98
C PHE A 21 -9.12 45.57 -20.97
N ILE A 22 -8.74 46.35 -19.97
CA ILE A 22 -7.86 45.89 -18.88
C ILE A 22 -8.53 44.73 -18.12
N LEU A 23 -9.81 44.85 -17.77
CA LEU A 23 -10.57 43.79 -17.10
C LEU A 23 -10.66 42.51 -17.96
N LEU A 24 -10.86 42.65 -19.27
CA LEU A 24 -10.88 41.51 -20.20
C LEU A 24 -9.52 40.81 -20.29
N ILE A 25 -8.42 41.56 -20.31
CA ILE A 25 -7.06 41.00 -20.30
C ILE A 25 -6.81 40.25 -19.00
N ILE A 26 -7.16 40.84 -17.85
CA ILE A 26 -7.04 40.19 -16.55
C ILE A 26 -7.86 38.89 -16.52
N LEU A 27 -9.11 38.94 -16.99
CA LEU A 27 -9.98 37.77 -17.08
C LEU A 27 -9.35 36.69 -17.98
N PHE A 28 -8.82 37.07 -19.13
CA PHE A 28 -8.15 36.16 -20.06
C PHE A 28 -6.93 35.48 -19.42
N VAL A 29 -6.09 36.23 -18.70
CA VAL A 29 -4.94 35.69 -17.97
C VAL A 29 -5.39 34.73 -16.87
N ILE A 30 -6.46 35.06 -16.12
CA ILE A 30 -7.03 34.18 -15.10
C ILE A 30 -7.54 32.88 -15.74
N ILE A 31 -8.31 32.97 -16.82
CA ILE A 31 -8.82 31.79 -17.54
C ILE A 31 -7.67 30.93 -18.03
N PHE A 32 -6.64 31.52 -18.63
CA PHE A 32 -5.47 30.80 -19.10
C PHE A 32 -4.72 30.10 -17.95
N TYR A 33 -4.54 30.79 -16.82
CA TYR A 33 -3.96 30.21 -15.61
C TYR A 33 -4.79 29.04 -15.07
N LEU A 34 -6.12 29.18 -15.01
CA LEU A 34 -7.01 28.11 -14.56
C LEU A 34 -6.97 26.91 -15.50
N LEU A 35 -6.96 27.12 -16.82
CA LEU A 35 -6.83 26.06 -17.81
C LEU A 35 -5.50 25.32 -17.68
N TYR A 36 -4.40 26.06 -17.52
CA TYR A 36 -3.09 25.48 -17.25
C TYR A 36 -3.09 24.65 -15.96
N ARG A 37 -3.62 25.20 -14.87
CA ARG A 37 -3.74 24.51 -13.58
C ARG A 37 -4.58 23.24 -13.70
N LEU A 38 -5.71 23.29 -14.38
CA LEU A 38 -6.57 22.13 -14.64
C LEU A 38 -5.84 21.04 -15.43
N HIS A 39 -5.11 21.42 -16.49
CA HIS A 39 -4.31 20.48 -17.27
C HIS A 39 -3.22 19.83 -16.41
N HIS A 40 -2.49 20.64 -15.63
CA HIS A 40 -1.43 20.17 -14.75
C HIS A 40 -1.97 19.20 -13.68
N LEU A 41 -3.10 19.54 -13.04
CA LEU A 41 -3.76 18.67 -12.07
C LEU A 41 -4.19 17.34 -12.67
N LYS A 42 -4.80 17.35 -13.87
CA LYS A 42 -5.16 16.12 -14.59
C LYS A 42 -3.93 15.25 -14.84
N LYS A 43 -2.80 15.85 -15.21
CA LYS A 43 -1.54 15.13 -15.48
C LYS A 43 -0.96 14.51 -14.20
N ILE A 44 -1.01 15.22 -13.08
CA ILE A 44 -0.62 14.69 -11.76
C ILE A 44 -1.52 13.52 -11.36
N VAL A 45 -2.84 13.66 -11.51
CA VAL A 45 -3.81 12.60 -11.16
C VAL A 45 -3.58 11.35 -12.01
N ALA A 46 -3.35 11.51 -13.32
CA ALA A 46 -3.03 10.41 -14.22
C ALA A 46 -1.72 9.71 -13.81
N ARG A 47 -0.64 10.47 -13.59
CA ARG A 47 0.65 9.91 -13.14
C ARG A 47 0.53 9.17 -11.81
N ASN A 48 -0.22 9.72 -10.85
CA ASN A 48 -0.47 9.05 -9.58
C ASN A 48 -1.26 7.75 -9.76
N ARG A 49 -2.25 7.73 -10.66
CA ARG A 49 -2.99 6.52 -11.00
C ARG A 49 -2.06 5.46 -11.61
N ASP A 50 -1.26 5.82 -12.60
CA ASP A 50 -0.33 4.91 -13.27
C ASP A 50 0.69 4.34 -12.27
N TYR A 51 1.24 5.19 -11.40
CA TYR A 51 2.17 4.75 -10.35
C TYR A 51 1.52 3.80 -9.34
N ARG A 52 0.26 4.05 -8.95
CA ARG A 52 -0.49 3.13 -8.08
C ARG A 52 -0.76 1.78 -8.75
N HIS A 53 -1.09 1.77 -10.04
CA HIS A 53 -1.23 0.51 -10.79
C HIS A 53 0.09 -0.24 -10.87
N PHE A 54 1.18 0.44 -11.23
CA PHE A 54 2.52 -0.14 -11.26
C PHE A 54 2.91 -0.78 -9.92
N LEU A 55 2.68 -0.11 -8.79
CA LEU A 55 2.95 -0.70 -7.48
C LEU A 55 2.04 -1.89 -7.17
N SER A 56 0.75 -1.82 -7.52
CA SER A 56 -0.17 -2.96 -7.34
C SER A 56 0.28 -4.16 -8.18
N ASP A 57 0.72 -3.93 -9.42
CA ASP A 57 1.18 -4.97 -10.32
C ASP A 57 2.45 -5.65 -9.77
N ILE A 58 3.39 -4.87 -9.22
CA ILE A 58 4.57 -5.45 -8.54
C ILE A 58 4.12 -6.38 -7.41
N LEU A 59 3.27 -5.88 -6.50
CA LEU A 59 2.82 -6.64 -5.34
C LEU A 59 1.99 -7.88 -5.73
N ASP A 60 1.23 -7.80 -6.83
CA ASP A 60 0.42 -8.91 -7.37
C ASP A 60 1.25 -9.99 -8.06
N ASN A 61 2.49 -9.69 -8.45
CA ASN A 61 3.43 -10.66 -9.01
C ASN A 61 4.42 -11.21 -7.97
N LEU A 62 4.35 -10.79 -6.71
CA LEU A 62 5.18 -11.38 -5.65
C LEU A 62 4.66 -12.78 -5.27
N PRO A 63 5.54 -13.77 -5.09
CA PRO A 63 5.18 -15.17 -4.83
C PRO A 63 4.84 -15.42 -3.35
N PHE A 64 4.40 -14.40 -2.62
CA PHE A 64 4.01 -14.54 -1.23
C PHE A 64 2.84 -13.59 -0.89
N PRO A 65 1.93 -14.02 0.02
CA PRO A 65 0.84 -13.18 0.48
C PRO A 65 1.31 -11.89 1.15
N ILE A 66 0.74 -10.77 0.72
CA ILE A 66 0.90 -9.45 1.30
C ILE A 66 -0.48 -8.82 1.53
N MET A 67 -0.71 -8.41 2.77
CA MET A 67 -1.92 -7.73 3.21
C MET A 67 -1.55 -6.46 3.99
N VAL A 68 -2.39 -5.44 3.90
CA VAL A 68 -2.24 -4.22 4.70
C VAL A 68 -3.56 -3.93 5.41
N LYS A 69 -3.50 -3.65 6.72
CA LYS A 69 -4.64 -3.30 7.55
C LYS A 69 -4.53 -1.87 8.06
N ASP A 70 -5.66 -1.18 8.13
CA ASP A 70 -5.78 0.15 8.73
C ASP A 70 -5.95 0.03 10.24
N ILE A 71 -4.93 0.41 11.00
CA ILE A 71 -4.95 0.31 12.47
C ILE A 71 -5.98 1.28 13.07
N GLN A 72 -6.23 2.41 12.40
CA GLN A 72 -7.19 3.42 12.86
C GLN A 72 -8.63 3.02 12.57
N ASN A 73 -8.84 2.10 11.63
CA ASN A 73 -10.17 1.68 11.18
C ASN A 73 -10.39 0.19 11.48
N GLU A 74 -10.32 -0.16 12.77
CA GLU A 74 -10.62 -1.50 13.29
C GLU A 74 -9.86 -2.64 12.59
N PHE A 75 -8.62 -2.38 12.16
CA PHE A 75 -7.79 -3.34 11.41
C PHE A 75 -8.44 -3.83 10.11
N ARG A 76 -9.27 -3.00 9.47
CA ARG A 76 -9.87 -3.34 8.17
C ARG A 76 -8.80 -3.45 7.10
N TYR A 77 -8.92 -4.45 6.25
CA TYR A 77 -7.98 -4.68 5.16
C TYR A 77 -8.10 -3.57 4.11
N ALA A 78 -6.98 -2.90 3.81
CA ALA A 78 -6.86 -1.89 2.78
C ALA A 78 -6.06 -2.37 1.56
N TYR A 79 -5.31 -3.47 1.70
CA TYR A 79 -4.63 -4.11 0.59
C TYR A 79 -4.59 -5.63 0.74
N TRP A 80 -4.66 -6.33 -0.39
CA TRP A 80 -4.70 -7.79 -0.48
C TRP A 80 -4.15 -8.23 -1.85
N ASN A 81 -2.90 -8.67 -1.93
CA ASN A 81 -2.31 -9.04 -3.23
C ASN A 81 -2.90 -10.35 -3.80
N LYS A 82 -2.59 -10.66 -5.06
CA LYS A 82 -3.06 -11.86 -5.74
C LYS A 82 -2.70 -13.15 -4.99
N GLU A 83 -1.48 -13.26 -4.48
CA GLU A 83 -1.06 -14.46 -3.73
C GLU A 83 -1.84 -14.63 -2.41
N SER A 84 -2.26 -13.53 -1.78
CA SER A 84 -3.16 -13.59 -0.63
C SER A 84 -4.52 -14.19 -1.00
N GLU A 85 -5.04 -13.91 -2.19
CA GLU A 85 -6.27 -14.58 -2.66
C GLU A 85 -6.07 -16.08 -2.85
N VAL A 86 -4.95 -16.47 -3.46
CA VAL A 86 -4.62 -17.88 -3.73
C VAL A 86 -4.52 -18.65 -2.42
N GLN A 87 -3.74 -18.15 -1.46
CA GLN A 87 -3.51 -18.86 -0.20
C GLN A 87 -4.75 -18.90 0.70
N SER A 88 -5.52 -17.81 0.77
CA SER A 88 -6.69 -17.74 1.65
C SER A 88 -7.96 -18.34 1.04
N GLY A 89 -8.04 -18.43 -0.30
CA GLY A 89 -9.27 -18.70 -1.03
C GLY A 89 -10.24 -17.50 -1.08
N ILE A 90 -9.84 -16.33 -0.58
CA ILE A 90 -10.70 -15.16 -0.42
C ILE A 90 -10.32 -14.10 -1.45
N LYS A 91 -11.30 -13.71 -2.25
CA LYS A 91 -11.13 -12.66 -3.25
C LYS A 91 -10.91 -11.30 -2.61
N ARG A 92 -10.02 -10.48 -3.20
CA ARG A 92 -9.69 -9.13 -2.75
C ARG A 92 -10.94 -8.31 -2.51
N GLU A 93 -11.91 -8.37 -3.41
CA GLU A 93 -13.15 -7.58 -3.32
C GLU A 93 -13.98 -7.94 -2.08
N LYS A 94 -13.82 -9.15 -1.54
CA LYS A 94 -14.48 -9.60 -0.31
C LYS A 94 -13.64 -9.34 0.94
N ALA A 95 -12.33 -9.14 0.79
CA ALA A 95 -11.43 -8.88 1.90
C ALA A 95 -11.33 -7.38 2.22
N ILE A 96 -11.21 -6.53 1.20
CA ILE A 96 -11.03 -5.09 1.37
C ILE A 96 -12.23 -4.48 2.12
N GLY A 97 -11.94 -3.62 3.10
CA GLY A 97 -12.93 -2.97 3.97
C GLY A 97 -13.48 -3.85 5.09
N HIS A 98 -13.20 -5.15 5.07
CA HIS A 98 -13.59 -6.09 6.13
C HIS A 98 -12.44 -6.27 7.12
N ASN A 99 -12.76 -6.75 8.31
CA ASN A 99 -11.78 -7.02 9.36
C ASN A 99 -11.63 -8.53 9.60
N ASP A 100 -10.74 -8.93 10.53
CA ASP A 100 -10.50 -10.36 10.82
C ASP A 100 -11.75 -11.14 11.24
N TYR A 101 -12.67 -10.51 11.99
CA TYR A 101 -13.92 -11.13 12.43
C TYR A 101 -14.87 -11.34 11.26
N ASP A 102 -14.99 -10.34 10.38
CA ASP A 102 -15.83 -10.38 9.19
C ASP A 102 -15.40 -11.50 8.23
N ILE A 103 -14.09 -11.73 8.11
CA ILE A 103 -13.50 -12.66 7.14
C ILE A 103 -13.39 -14.09 7.71
N TYR A 104 -12.96 -14.23 8.96
CA TYR A 104 -12.60 -15.52 9.54
C TYR A 104 -13.55 -16.00 10.65
N GLY A 105 -14.57 -15.20 10.99
CA GLY A 105 -15.49 -15.48 12.08
C GLY A 105 -14.90 -15.23 13.47
N GLU A 106 -15.70 -15.49 14.49
CA GLU A 106 -15.41 -15.09 15.87
C GLU A 106 -14.11 -15.68 16.43
N GLU A 107 -13.95 -17.00 16.35
CA GLU A 107 -12.83 -17.71 17.00
C GLU A 107 -11.49 -17.36 16.34
N ARG A 108 -11.41 -17.56 15.01
CA ARG A 108 -10.19 -17.33 14.25
C ARG A 108 -9.89 -15.84 14.07
N GLY A 109 -10.92 -15.02 13.88
CA GLY A 109 -10.79 -13.57 13.78
C GLY A 109 -10.24 -12.97 15.07
N ARG A 110 -10.74 -13.40 16.24
CA ARG A 110 -10.22 -12.98 17.55
C ARG A 110 -8.75 -13.34 17.72
N HIS A 111 -8.35 -14.55 17.33
CA HIS A 111 -6.95 -14.97 17.43
C HIS A 111 -6.02 -14.04 16.65
N TYR A 112 -6.33 -13.74 15.38
CA TYR A 112 -5.52 -12.83 14.57
C TYR A 112 -5.56 -11.40 15.10
N ARG A 113 -6.73 -10.92 15.53
CA ARG A 113 -6.89 -9.58 16.11
C ARG A 113 -6.02 -9.39 17.33
N ASN A 114 -6.04 -10.33 18.27
CA ASN A 114 -5.26 -10.23 19.51
C ASN A 114 -3.75 -10.11 19.23
N ILE A 115 -3.23 -10.86 18.26
CA ILE A 115 -1.82 -10.76 17.87
C ILE A 115 -1.51 -9.38 17.28
N ASP A 116 -2.41 -8.86 16.44
CA ASP A 116 -2.23 -7.56 15.79
C ASP A 116 -2.29 -6.41 16.81
N GLU A 117 -3.23 -6.46 17.76
CA GLU A 117 -3.35 -5.49 18.85
C GLU A 117 -2.14 -5.52 19.78
N GLU A 118 -1.66 -6.71 20.14
CA GLU A 118 -0.46 -6.88 20.95
C GLU A 118 0.77 -6.27 20.27
N LEU A 119 0.92 -6.51 18.97
CA LEU A 119 2.01 -5.96 18.17
C LEU A 119 1.95 -4.44 18.13
N VAL A 120 0.76 -3.87 17.88
CA VAL A 120 0.54 -2.41 17.89
C VAL A 120 0.88 -1.81 19.24
N ARG A 121 0.55 -2.50 20.34
CA ARG A 121 0.88 -2.07 21.70
C ARG A 121 2.39 -2.10 21.98
N ILE A 122 3.10 -3.15 21.56
CA ILE A 122 4.55 -3.28 21.78
C ILE A 122 5.35 -2.33 20.88
N GLY A 123 4.86 -2.07 19.67
CA GLY A 123 5.52 -1.19 18.70
C GLY A 123 6.78 -1.78 18.05
N LYS A 124 6.99 -3.10 18.16
CA LYS A 124 8.12 -3.80 17.53
C LYS A 124 7.64 -4.69 16.38
N PRO A 125 8.45 -4.88 15.32
CA PRO A 125 8.14 -5.84 14.26
C PRO A 125 7.96 -7.24 14.86
N TYR A 126 6.92 -7.94 14.43
CA TYR A 126 6.68 -9.33 14.79
C TYR A 126 7.18 -10.23 13.67
N ARG A 127 7.96 -11.23 14.04
CA ARG A 127 8.37 -12.30 13.14
C ARG A 127 8.23 -13.62 13.89
N SER A 128 7.44 -14.53 13.35
CA SER A 128 7.19 -15.83 13.96
C SER A 128 7.12 -16.92 12.91
N GLU A 129 7.54 -18.11 13.30
CA GLU A 129 7.30 -19.33 12.53
C GLU A 129 5.95 -19.91 12.96
N GLU A 130 5.03 -19.99 12.01
CA GLU A 130 3.68 -20.51 12.21
C GLU A 130 3.46 -21.72 11.30
N ARG A 131 2.85 -22.77 11.84
CA ARG A 131 2.31 -23.86 11.02
C ARG A 131 0.88 -23.51 10.64
N TYR A 132 0.65 -23.40 9.34
CA TYR A 132 -0.66 -23.12 8.77
C TYR A 132 -1.18 -24.37 8.07
N SER A 133 -2.44 -24.73 8.33
CA SER A 133 -3.12 -25.78 7.56
C SER A 133 -3.95 -25.13 6.46
N THR A 134 -3.68 -25.52 5.22
CA THR A 134 -4.50 -25.19 4.05
C THR A 134 -5.83 -25.95 4.10
N THR A 135 -6.80 -25.55 3.28
CA THR A 135 -8.14 -26.13 3.24
C THR A 135 -8.17 -27.60 2.80
N ASP A 136 -7.12 -28.09 2.16
CA ASP A 136 -6.88 -29.49 1.79
C ASP A 136 -6.18 -30.31 2.90
N GLY A 137 -5.90 -29.71 4.06
CA GLY A 137 -5.32 -30.37 5.22
C GLY A 137 -3.79 -30.46 5.21
N VAL A 138 -3.11 -29.93 4.17
CA VAL A 138 -1.64 -29.89 4.14
C VAL A 138 -1.13 -28.89 5.17
N ILE A 139 -0.11 -29.29 5.94
CA ILE A 139 0.53 -28.41 6.92
C ILE A 139 1.72 -27.74 6.25
N HIS A 140 1.68 -26.42 6.20
CA HIS A 140 2.74 -25.58 5.70
C HIS A 140 3.50 -24.94 6.86
N ASP A 141 4.84 -25.04 6.82
CA ASP A 141 5.73 -24.26 7.66
C ASP A 141 5.83 -22.85 7.05
N THR A 142 5.42 -21.82 7.79
CA THR A 142 5.38 -20.44 7.28
C THR A 142 6.09 -19.48 8.22
N ILE A 143 6.75 -18.47 7.67
CA ILE A 143 7.26 -17.33 8.42
C ILE A 143 6.26 -16.19 8.22
N VAL A 144 5.66 -15.73 9.30
CA VAL A 144 4.80 -14.55 9.30
C VAL A 144 5.60 -13.36 9.78
N MET A 145 5.58 -12.29 8.99
CA MET A 145 6.18 -11.01 9.32
C MET A 145 5.10 -9.94 9.36
N LYS A 146 5.06 -9.19 10.46
CA LYS A 146 4.15 -8.08 10.64
C LYS A 146 4.91 -6.84 11.07
N SER A 147 4.66 -5.73 10.38
CA SER A 147 5.37 -4.46 10.58
C SER A 147 4.40 -3.31 10.64
N ILE A 148 4.62 -2.39 11.60
CA ILE A 148 3.86 -1.14 11.67
C ILE A 148 4.52 -0.14 10.75
N LEU A 149 3.74 0.40 9.82
CA LEU A 149 4.13 1.50 8.95
C LEU A 149 3.44 2.76 9.46
N SER A 150 4.19 3.85 9.65
CA SER A 150 3.66 5.10 10.20
C SER A 150 4.07 6.27 9.33
N TRP A 151 3.08 7.05 8.90
CA TRP A 151 3.30 8.27 8.13
C TRP A 151 2.43 9.41 8.68
N GLU A 152 2.92 10.64 8.55
CA GLU A 152 2.23 11.82 9.06
C GLU A 152 0.83 12.01 8.45
N ALA A 153 0.72 11.92 7.12
CA ALA A 153 -0.54 12.12 6.42
C ALA A 153 -1.44 10.88 6.34
N LEU A 154 -0.87 9.67 6.42
CA LEU A 154 -1.61 8.41 6.24
C LEU A 154 -1.93 7.71 7.56
N GLY A 155 -1.33 8.12 8.68
CA GLY A 155 -1.49 7.44 9.96
C GLY A 155 -0.70 6.13 10.03
N LYS A 156 -1.19 5.17 10.83
CA LYS A 156 -0.54 3.89 11.07
C LYS A 156 -1.20 2.75 10.29
N TRP A 157 -0.39 1.82 9.83
CA TRP A 157 -0.83 0.69 9.02
C TRP A 157 -0.09 -0.56 9.48
N LEU A 158 -0.77 -1.70 9.43
CA LEU A 158 -0.16 -2.98 9.70
C LEU A 158 0.09 -3.70 8.38
N LEU A 159 1.35 -3.86 8.00
CA LEU A 159 1.76 -4.71 6.90
C LEU A 159 1.90 -6.14 7.42
N VAL A 160 1.25 -7.09 6.75
CA VAL A 160 1.33 -8.51 7.04
C VAL A 160 1.85 -9.21 5.78
N ALA A 161 2.96 -9.92 5.90
CA ALA A 161 3.49 -10.79 4.87
C ALA A 161 3.67 -12.20 5.44
N ARG A 162 3.41 -13.22 4.62
CA ARG A 162 3.64 -14.61 5.00
C ARG A 162 4.49 -15.28 3.94
N TRP A 163 5.55 -15.95 4.34
CA TRP A 163 6.39 -16.74 3.44
C TRP A 163 6.24 -18.22 3.77
N ASP A 164 5.81 -19.02 2.80
CA ASP A 164 5.88 -20.48 2.89
C ASP A 164 7.32 -20.96 2.75
N VAL A 165 7.82 -21.63 3.79
CA VAL A 165 9.17 -22.21 3.85
C VAL A 165 9.15 -23.74 3.95
N SER A 166 8.01 -24.37 3.65
CA SER A 166 7.80 -25.82 3.76
C SER A 166 8.78 -26.59 2.89
N GLN A 167 8.93 -26.20 1.62
CA GLN A 167 9.87 -26.84 0.70
C GLN A 167 11.32 -26.66 1.16
N LEU A 168 11.66 -25.45 1.61
CA LEU A 168 13.00 -25.16 2.11
C LEU A 168 13.35 -26.04 3.31
N LYS A 169 12.45 -26.15 4.30
CA LYS A 169 12.63 -27.02 5.46
C LYS A 169 12.66 -28.50 5.09
N LYS A 170 11.88 -28.92 4.09
CA LYS A 170 11.92 -30.30 3.58
C LYS A 170 13.31 -30.61 3.01
N TYR A 171 13.84 -29.74 2.16
CA TYR A 171 15.18 -29.91 1.60
C TYR A 171 16.27 -29.86 2.66
N GLU A 172 16.15 -28.98 3.66
CA GLU A 172 17.08 -28.93 4.79
C GLU A 172 17.11 -30.26 5.57
N ARG A 173 15.93 -30.86 5.83
CA ARG A 173 15.83 -32.17 6.48
C ARG A 173 16.42 -33.29 5.62
N GLU A 174 16.13 -33.30 4.33
CA GLU A 174 16.67 -34.30 3.39
C GLU A 174 18.20 -34.22 3.30
N ILE A 175 18.76 -33.01 3.21
CA ILE A 175 20.21 -32.77 3.20
C ILE A 175 20.85 -33.24 4.52
N THR A 176 20.20 -32.93 5.65
CA THR A 176 20.71 -33.32 6.98
C THR A 176 20.74 -34.83 7.15
N ALA A 177 19.66 -35.53 6.78
CA ALA A 177 19.59 -36.98 6.84
C ALA A 177 20.63 -37.65 5.92
N ALA A 178 20.77 -37.18 4.67
CA ALA A 178 21.77 -37.71 3.75
C ALA A 178 23.21 -37.51 4.25
N LYS A 179 23.48 -36.41 4.94
CA LYS A 179 24.79 -36.15 5.56
C LYS A 179 25.07 -37.12 6.71
N GLU A 180 24.08 -37.35 7.59
CA GLU A 180 24.19 -38.31 8.70
C GLU A 180 24.46 -39.72 8.19
N GLU A 181 23.73 -40.19 7.17
CA GLU A 181 23.94 -41.50 6.55
C GLU A 181 25.35 -41.65 5.97
N LEU A 182 25.88 -40.61 5.31
CA LEU A 182 27.24 -40.63 4.76
C LEU A 182 28.29 -40.67 5.87
N GLU A 183 28.12 -39.90 6.95
CA GLU A 183 29.03 -39.91 8.09
C GLU A 183 29.05 -41.27 8.80
N GLU A 184 27.91 -41.94 8.93
CA GLU A 184 27.82 -43.30 9.46
C GLU A 184 28.51 -44.32 8.55
N ALA A 185 28.32 -44.22 7.23
CA ALA A 185 28.96 -45.10 6.25
C ALA A 185 30.49 -44.92 6.21
N ILE A 186 31.00 -43.70 6.38
CA ILE A 186 32.44 -43.43 6.48
C ILE A 186 33.01 -44.02 7.78
N LYS A 187 32.31 -43.86 8.91
CA LYS A 187 32.74 -44.43 10.19
C LYS A 187 32.77 -45.96 10.14
N SER A 188 31.74 -46.60 9.58
CA SER A 188 31.69 -48.06 9.47
C SER A 188 32.79 -48.60 8.56
N ARG A 189 33.10 -47.90 7.46
CA ARG A 189 34.20 -48.25 6.55
C ARG A 189 35.59 -48.01 7.14
N ALA A 190 35.76 -47.07 8.07
CA ALA A 190 37.03 -46.83 8.75
C ALA A 190 37.30 -47.81 9.92
N LEU A 191 36.26 -48.52 10.37
CA LEU A 191 36.31 -49.55 11.42
C LEU A 191 36.50 -50.98 10.85
N HIS A 192 36.54 -51.13 9.52
CA HIS A 192 36.91 -52.37 8.80
C HIS A 192 38.27 -52.18 8.13
#